data_AF-A0A7C3L910-F1
#
_entry.id   AF-A0A7C3L910-F1
#
_cell.length_a   1.000
_cell.length_b   1.000
_cell.length_c   1.000
_cell.angle_alpha   90.00
_cell.angle_beta   90.00
_cell.angle_gamma   90.00
#
_symmetry.space_group_name_H-M   'P 1'
#
loop_
_entity.id
_entity.type
_entity.pdbx_description
1 polymer ?
#
loop_
_entity_poly.entity_id
_entity_poly.type
_entity_poly.pdbx_seq_one_letter_code
_entity_poly.pdbx_strand_id
1 'polypeptide(L)'
;MKQLKIILLAGLLCLGLAARPATALEGQLNINTASAGQLQKLPFIGKNRAAAIIRYRRVHGPFKSLKELRRTKAIGASTFEAVRPYITISGAGNFKFGDKTSAAGSRLRVMARITTYPGQVVMLADQAYYDTLRAFINHAHREIDISMFLFKITKSPRNRAAIILNDLIKARKRKVTIKVLLEKSGYDKDINKDNKRTARRLRRNDIEVRFDTPNITTHTKIVVIDHRFSFVGSHNFTHSALARNHELSILIDNRQLAGQIINYIKSIH
;
A
#
# COMPACT_ATOMS: atom_id res chain seq x y z
N MET A 1 14.98 -8.02 -40.49
CA MET A 1 14.52 -8.54 -39.17
C MET A 1 14.72 -7.44 -38.14
N LYS A 2 13.64 -6.90 -37.57
CA LYS A 2 13.64 -5.70 -36.73
C LYS A 2 14.33 -5.99 -35.38
N GLN A 3 15.49 -5.39 -35.14
CA GLN A 3 16.09 -5.34 -33.81
C GLN A 3 15.35 -4.29 -32.97
N LEU A 4 14.69 -4.78 -31.92
CA LEU A 4 13.99 -3.97 -30.93
C LEU A 4 15.03 -3.39 -29.96
N LYS A 5 15.32 -2.09 -30.08
CA LYS A 5 16.14 -1.35 -29.12
C LYS A 5 15.38 -1.27 -27.78
N ILE A 6 15.83 -2.02 -26.78
CA ILE A 6 15.40 -1.87 -25.39
C ILE A 6 16.07 -0.61 -24.84
N ILE A 7 15.29 0.44 -24.65
CA ILE A 7 15.74 1.69 -24.02
C ILE A 7 15.91 1.41 -22.52
N LEU A 8 17.16 1.34 -22.09
CA LEU A 8 17.55 1.33 -20.69
C LEU A 8 17.47 2.77 -20.15
N LEU A 9 16.37 3.12 -19.47
CA LEU A 9 16.30 4.41 -18.76
C LEU A 9 16.88 4.24 -17.35
N ALA A 10 18.20 4.39 -17.25
CA ALA A 10 18.89 4.60 -15.98
C ALA A 10 18.76 6.07 -15.57
N GLY A 11 18.39 6.31 -14.31
CA GLY A 11 18.56 7.61 -13.66
C GLY A 11 17.31 8.15 -12.98
N LEU A 12 17.25 8.05 -11.66
CA LEU A 12 16.80 9.18 -10.84
C LEU A 12 17.42 9.08 -9.44
N LEU A 13 18.46 9.89 -9.24
CA LEU A 13 19.01 10.27 -7.96
C LEU A 13 17.91 11.03 -7.19
N CYS A 14 17.39 10.46 -6.09
CA CYS A 14 16.46 11.16 -5.21
C CYS A 14 17.09 11.31 -3.83
N LEU A 15 17.50 12.56 -3.54
CA LEU A 15 17.82 13.03 -2.19
C LEU A 15 16.76 12.55 -1.19
N GLY A 16 17.22 11.99 -0.08
CA GLY A 16 16.36 11.53 1.01
C GLY A 16 15.65 12.71 1.68
N LEU A 17 14.32 12.79 1.49
CA LEU A 17 13.47 13.47 2.45
C LEU A 17 13.14 12.48 3.57
N ALA A 18 13.55 12.81 4.80
CA ALA A 18 13.12 12.09 5.99
C ALA A 18 11.59 12.08 6.07
N ALA A 19 11.00 10.89 6.06
CA ALA A 19 9.56 10.71 6.16
C ALA A 19 9.10 11.07 7.58
N ARG A 20 8.37 12.18 7.71
CA ARG A 20 7.68 12.56 8.94
C ARG A 20 6.50 11.62 9.23
N PRO A 21 6.19 11.32 10.50
CA PRO A 21 5.09 10.44 10.86
C PRO A 21 3.74 11.03 10.43
N ALA A 22 2.80 10.13 10.15
CA ALA A 22 1.47 10.43 9.68
C ALA A 22 0.57 11.00 10.81
N THR A 23 0.20 12.28 10.72
CA THR A 23 -0.67 13.03 11.64
C THR A 23 -2.17 12.82 11.37
N ALA A 24 -2.99 12.71 12.41
CA ALA A 24 -4.46 12.69 12.32
C ALA A 24 -5.03 14.11 12.06
N LEU A 25 -6.14 14.19 11.34
CA LEU A 25 -6.86 15.44 11.06
C LEU A 25 -7.95 15.66 12.12
N GLU A 26 -7.87 16.76 12.86
CA GLU A 26 -8.87 17.15 13.87
C GLU A 26 -9.40 18.56 13.61
N GLY A 27 -10.68 18.77 13.92
CA GLY A 27 -11.35 20.06 13.77
C GLY A 27 -11.72 20.42 12.34
N GLN A 28 -12.15 21.66 12.15
CA GLN A 28 -12.65 22.19 10.89
C GLN A 28 -11.84 23.37 10.40
N LEU A 29 -11.48 23.33 9.11
CA LEU A 29 -10.74 24.39 8.43
C LEU A 29 -11.72 25.37 7.80
N ASN A 30 -11.58 26.66 8.13
CA ASN A 30 -12.37 27.68 7.49
C ASN A 30 -11.89 27.89 6.03
N ILE A 31 -12.71 27.49 5.06
CA ILE A 31 -12.36 27.56 3.63
C ILE A 31 -12.34 28.99 3.08
N ASN A 32 -12.95 29.95 3.77
CA ASN A 32 -12.96 31.36 3.37
C ASN A 32 -11.64 32.05 3.73
N THR A 33 -10.94 31.58 4.76
CA THR A 33 -9.71 32.20 5.26
C THR A 33 -8.46 31.34 5.05
N ALA A 34 -8.61 30.03 4.86
CA ALA A 34 -7.48 29.11 4.72
C ALA A 34 -6.55 29.46 3.55
N SER A 35 -5.24 29.36 3.78
CA SER A 35 -4.21 29.46 2.75
C SER A 35 -4.20 28.24 1.82
N ALA A 36 -3.52 28.35 0.68
CA ALA A 36 -3.33 27.22 -0.23
C ALA A 36 -2.63 26.03 0.44
N GLY A 37 -1.68 26.31 1.33
CA GLY A 37 -0.99 25.28 2.11
C GLY A 37 -1.92 24.59 3.12
N GLN A 38 -2.77 25.35 3.81
CA GLN A 38 -3.77 24.78 4.73
C GLN A 38 -4.83 23.95 4.00
N LEU A 39 -5.33 24.42 2.85
CA LEU A 39 -6.31 23.67 2.04
C LEU A 39 -5.75 22.34 1.54
N GLN A 40 -4.46 22.30 1.17
CA GLN A 40 -3.80 21.08 0.70
C GLN A 40 -3.64 20.00 1.78
N LYS A 41 -3.87 20.36 3.05
CA LYS A 41 -3.90 19.42 4.15
C LYS A 41 -5.21 18.63 4.23
N LEU A 42 -6.27 19.07 3.54
CA LEU A 42 -7.55 18.37 3.50
C LEU A 42 -7.47 17.12 2.61
N PRO A 43 -8.25 16.06 2.92
CA PRO A 43 -8.34 14.87 2.07
C PRO A 43 -8.70 15.22 0.63
N PHE A 44 -8.03 14.60 -0.35
CA PHE A 44 -8.31 14.79 -1.77
C PHE A 44 -8.15 16.23 -2.31
N ILE A 45 -7.67 17.19 -1.52
CA ILE A 45 -7.36 18.55 -1.99
C ILE A 45 -5.85 18.66 -2.28
N GLY A 46 -5.47 18.62 -3.55
CA GLY A 46 -4.10 18.93 -4.01
C GLY A 46 -3.97 20.37 -4.49
N LYS A 47 -2.77 20.77 -4.94
CA LYS A 47 -2.46 22.12 -5.46
C LYS A 47 -3.54 22.70 -6.38
N ASN A 48 -4.01 21.91 -7.36
CA ASN A 48 -5.03 22.35 -8.33
C ASN A 48 -6.39 22.65 -7.68
N ARG A 49 -6.81 21.81 -6.73
CA ARG A 49 -8.09 21.96 -6.02
C ARG A 49 -8.03 23.10 -5.00
N ALA A 50 -6.93 23.24 -4.28
CA ALA A 50 -6.70 24.39 -3.39
C ALA A 50 -6.73 25.70 -4.18
N ALA A 51 -6.04 25.77 -5.33
CA ALA A 51 -6.08 26.92 -6.21
C ALA A 51 -7.50 27.20 -6.74
N ALA A 52 -8.28 26.17 -7.05
CA ALA A 52 -9.67 26.34 -7.48
C ALA A 52 -10.57 26.92 -6.38
N ILE A 53 -10.41 26.48 -5.12
CA ILE A 53 -11.14 27.00 -3.96
C ILE A 53 -10.80 28.48 -3.73
N ILE A 54 -9.50 28.83 -3.76
CA ILE A 54 -9.04 30.21 -3.59
C ILE A 54 -9.55 31.09 -4.75
N ARG A 55 -9.44 30.61 -5.98
CA ARG A 55 -9.93 31.34 -7.15
C ARG A 55 -11.43 31.59 -7.06
N TYR A 56 -12.21 30.58 -6.65
CA TYR A 56 -13.65 30.73 -6.50
C TYR A 56 -13.98 31.84 -5.50
N ARG A 57 -13.42 31.80 -4.28
CA ARG A 57 -13.72 32.83 -3.27
C ARG A 57 -13.22 34.23 -3.63
N ARG A 58 -12.18 34.33 -4.47
CA ARG A 58 -11.70 35.61 -5.01
C ARG A 58 -12.66 36.20 -6.05
N VAL A 59 -13.26 35.36 -6.89
CA VAL A 59 -14.13 35.81 -8.00
C VAL A 59 -15.59 35.99 -7.56
N HIS A 60 -16.09 35.13 -6.67
CA HIS A 60 -17.51 35.09 -6.30
C HIS A 60 -17.77 35.59 -4.87
N GLY A 61 -16.73 36.05 -4.17
CA GLY A 61 -16.79 36.34 -2.75
C GLY A 61 -16.71 35.08 -1.87
N PRO A 62 -16.74 35.23 -0.54
CA PRO A 62 -16.66 34.10 0.38
C PRO A 62 -17.80 33.10 0.15
N PHE A 63 -17.51 31.82 0.33
CA PHE A 63 -18.50 30.74 0.32
C PHE A 63 -19.55 31.00 1.40
N LYS A 64 -20.83 31.03 0.99
CA LYS A 64 -21.98 31.22 1.90
C LYS A 64 -22.56 29.90 2.38
N SER A 65 -22.21 28.80 1.72
CA SER A 65 -22.58 27.44 2.11
C SER A 65 -21.48 26.45 1.73
N LEU A 66 -21.34 25.35 2.46
CA LEU A 66 -20.40 24.29 2.08
C LEU A 66 -20.73 23.68 0.71
N LYS A 67 -22.02 23.61 0.35
CA LYS A 67 -22.47 23.07 -0.94
C LYS A 67 -21.89 23.84 -2.14
N GLU A 68 -21.56 25.12 -1.98
CA GLU A 68 -20.93 25.92 -3.04
C GLU A 68 -19.52 25.43 -3.42
N LEU A 69 -18.84 24.64 -2.60
CA LEU A 69 -17.58 24.00 -3.02
C LEU A 69 -17.73 23.21 -4.31
N ARG A 70 -18.90 22.57 -4.51
CA ARG A 70 -19.19 21.78 -5.71
C ARG A 70 -19.30 22.63 -6.98
N ARG A 71 -19.41 23.97 -6.85
CA ARG A 71 -19.36 24.91 -7.98
C ARG A 71 -17.95 25.21 -8.44
N THR A 72 -16.95 24.93 -7.60
CA THR A 72 -15.56 24.89 -8.05
C THR A 72 -15.44 23.65 -8.95
N LYS A 73 -15.36 23.83 -10.27
CA LYS A 73 -15.33 22.72 -11.25
C LYS A 73 -14.31 21.60 -10.96
N ALA A 74 -13.37 21.84 -10.04
CA ALA A 74 -12.35 20.91 -9.57
C ALA A 74 -12.77 20.01 -8.38
N ILE A 75 -13.90 20.29 -7.72
CA ILE A 75 -14.41 19.57 -6.55
C ILE A 75 -15.70 18.83 -6.91
N GLY A 76 -15.56 17.53 -7.19
CA GLY A 76 -16.69 16.64 -7.43
C GLY A 76 -17.37 16.18 -6.14
N ALA A 77 -18.49 15.45 -6.26
CA ALA A 77 -19.29 14.98 -5.13
C ALA A 77 -18.48 14.12 -4.13
N SER A 78 -17.67 13.19 -4.61
CA SER A 78 -16.83 12.34 -3.76
C SER A 78 -15.77 13.14 -2.98
N THR A 79 -15.16 14.14 -3.63
CA THR A 79 -14.21 15.04 -2.97
C THR A 79 -14.90 15.87 -1.90
N PHE A 80 -16.10 16.41 -2.21
CA PHE A 80 -16.89 17.18 -1.27
C PHE A 80 -17.24 16.36 -0.03
N GLU A 81 -17.78 15.15 -0.18
CA GLU A 81 -18.13 14.31 0.97
C GLU A 81 -16.92 13.96 1.84
N ALA A 82 -15.76 13.72 1.23
CA ALA A 82 -14.55 13.42 1.96
C ALA A 82 -13.99 14.61 2.75
N VAL A 83 -14.18 15.85 2.28
CA VAL A 83 -13.71 17.06 3.00
C VAL A 83 -14.75 17.63 3.95
N ARG A 84 -16.04 17.36 3.73
CA ARG A 84 -17.17 17.94 4.47
C ARG A 84 -17.02 17.91 6.00
N PRO A 85 -16.51 16.82 6.63
CA PRO A 85 -16.33 16.80 8.08
C PRO A 85 -15.26 17.78 8.59
N TYR A 86 -14.32 18.17 7.73
CA TYR A 86 -13.10 18.91 8.08
C TYR A 86 -13.13 20.37 7.65
N ILE A 87 -14.27 20.88 7.19
CA ILE A 87 -14.39 22.25 6.67
C ILE A 87 -15.55 22.99 7.33
N THR A 88 -15.35 24.29 7.51
CA THR A 88 -16.37 25.23 7.96
C THR A 88 -16.32 26.50 7.11
N ILE A 89 -17.36 27.33 7.19
CA ILE A 89 -17.39 28.68 6.61
C ILE A 89 -17.47 29.77 7.69
N SER A 90 -17.64 29.38 8.96
CA SER A 90 -17.81 30.27 10.10
C SER A 90 -16.75 30.01 11.19
N GLY A 91 -16.46 31.05 11.99
CA GLY A 91 -15.44 31.03 13.03
C GLY A 91 -14.01 31.00 12.49
N ALA A 92 -13.02 31.05 13.39
CA ALA A 92 -11.60 31.01 13.01
C ALA A 92 -11.16 29.67 12.37
N GLY A 93 -12.00 28.62 12.46
CA GLY A 93 -11.62 27.24 12.19
C GLY A 93 -10.70 26.71 13.28
N ASN A 94 -11.03 25.58 13.88
CA ASN A 94 -10.20 24.92 14.90
C ASN A 94 -9.40 23.76 14.30
N PHE A 95 -9.09 23.82 13.00
CA PHE A 95 -8.36 22.78 12.30
C PHE A 95 -6.96 22.61 12.89
N LYS A 96 -6.78 21.52 13.63
CA LYS A 96 -5.52 21.14 14.23
C LYS A 96 -4.88 20.06 13.38
N PHE A 97 -3.61 20.26 13.07
CA PHE A 97 -2.73 19.14 12.77
C PHE A 97 -2.28 18.58 14.11
N GLY A 98 -2.74 17.38 14.45
CA GLY A 98 -2.43 16.79 15.75
C GLY A 98 -0.96 16.40 15.84
N ASP A 99 -0.18 17.16 16.60
CA ASP A 99 1.08 16.71 17.21
C ASP A 99 0.75 16.05 18.55
N LYS A 100 0.45 14.74 18.50
CA LYS A 100 0.28 13.78 19.61
C LYS A 100 -0.74 14.09 20.75
N THR A 101 -1.30 12.98 21.24
CA THR A 101 -2.04 12.71 22.50
C THR A 101 -3.55 13.03 22.59
N SER A 102 -4.31 11.94 22.89
CA SER A 102 -5.70 11.83 23.37
C SER A 102 -6.82 12.28 22.39
N ALA A 103 -8.01 11.71 22.29
CA ALA A 103 -8.73 10.71 23.06
C ALA A 103 -9.77 9.98 22.15
N ALA A 104 -10.51 9.04 22.75
CA ALA A 104 -11.51 8.18 22.15
C ALA A 104 -12.70 8.93 21.51
N GLY A 105 -13.28 8.33 20.46
CA GLY A 105 -14.62 8.70 19.96
C GLY A 105 -14.67 9.24 18.53
N SER A 106 -14.48 8.36 17.54
CA SER A 106 -15.20 8.32 16.24
C SER A 106 -14.47 7.42 15.23
N ARG A 107 -15.26 6.54 14.60
CA ARG A 107 -14.83 5.43 13.73
C ARG A 107 -14.48 5.90 12.31
N LEU A 108 -13.29 6.50 12.12
CA LEU A 108 -12.41 6.28 10.95
C LEU A 108 -11.16 7.17 11.12
N ARG A 109 -10.05 6.61 11.62
CA ARG A 109 -8.76 7.29 11.61
C ARG A 109 -8.13 7.10 10.23
N VAL A 110 -8.37 8.03 9.31
CA VAL A 110 -7.58 8.10 8.07
C VAL A 110 -6.16 8.49 8.48
N MET A 111 -5.27 7.50 8.60
CA MET A 111 -3.84 7.77 8.78
C MET A 111 -3.37 8.66 7.64
N ALA A 112 -2.44 9.59 7.93
CA ALA A 112 -2.05 10.62 6.98
C ALA A 112 -1.76 10.09 5.57
N ARG A 113 -2.19 10.90 4.60
CA ARG A 113 -2.16 10.58 3.18
C ARG A 113 -0.75 10.24 2.71
N ILE A 114 -0.57 9.01 2.25
CA ILE A 114 0.56 8.65 1.38
C ILE A 114 0.15 9.04 -0.05
N THR A 115 0.93 9.91 -0.67
CA THR A 115 0.68 10.32 -2.04
C THR A 115 1.44 9.41 -2.99
N THR A 116 0.71 8.80 -3.94
CA THR A 116 1.28 8.12 -5.11
C THR A 116 0.90 8.91 -6.36
N TYR A 117 1.72 8.81 -7.41
CA TYR A 117 1.41 9.41 -8.70
C TYR A 117 0.72 8.37 -9.60
N PRO A 118 -0.15 8.79 -10.54
CA PRO A 118 -0.64 7.91 -11.60
C PRO A 118 0.54 7.18 -12.27
N GLY A 119 0.47 5.84 -12.36
CA GLY A 119 1.57 4.98 -12.82
C GLY A 119 2.39 4.31 -11.69
N GLN A 120 2.30 4.81 -10.46
CA GLN A 120 2.89 4.16 -9.27
C GLN A 120 1.92 3.22 -8.55
N VAL A 121 0.66 3.16 -8.99
CA VAL A 121 -0.30 2.13 -8.57
C VAL A 121 -0.77 1.42 -9.81
N VAL A 122 -0.53 0.12 -9.86
CA VAL A 122 -0.87 -0.73 -11.01
C VAL A 122 -1.79 -1.83 -10.53
N MET A 123 -2.93 -1.96 -11.18
CA MET A 123 -3.85 -3.07 -10.95
C MET A 123 -3.27 -4.35 -11.57
N LEU A 124 -3.25 -5.42 -10.80
CA LEU A 124 -2.75 -6.73 -11.17
C LEU A 124 -3.87 -7.75 -10.96
N ALA A 125 -4.69 -7.95 -12.00
CA ALA A 125 -5.73 -8.96 -12.03
C ALA A 125 -5.17 -10.30 -12.49
N ASP A 126 -5.59 -11.37 -11.81
CA ASP A 126 -5.36 -12.77 -12.20
C ASP A 126 -3.88 -13.03 -12.57
N GLN A 127 -3.66 -13.52 -13.81
CA GLN A 127 -2.35 -13.83 -14.38
C GLN A 127 -1.33 -12.70 -14.23
N ALA A 128 -1.75 -11.43 -14.35
CA ALA A 128 -0.85 -10.29 -14.32
C ALA A 128 -0.09 -10.17 -12.99
N TYR A 129 -0.71 -10.58 -11.87
CA TYR A 129 -0.05 -10.62 -10.58
C TYR A 129 1.13 -11.58 -10.59
N TYR A 130 0.89 -12.81 -11.06
CA TYR A 130 1.89 -13.86 -11.05
C TYR A 130 3.11 -13.48 -11.91
N ASP A 131 2.89 -12.99 -13.13
CA ASP A 131 3.98 -12.65 -14.03
C ASP A 131 4.78 -11.45 -13.54
N THR A 132 4.09 -10.41 -13.05
CA THR A 132 4.72 -9.21 -12.50
C THR A 132 5.53 -9.54 -11.25
N LEU A 133 4.94 -10.28 -10.30
CA LEU A 133 5.64 -10.65 -9.06
C LEU A 133 6.93 -11.42 -9.36
N ARG A 134 6.88 -12.40 -10.28
CA ARG A 134 8.07 -13.17 -10.68
C ARG A 134 9.13 -12.31 -11.31
N ALA A 135 8.77 -11.38 -12.18
CA ALA A 135 9.71 -10.44 -12.77
C ALA A 135 10.42 -9.63 -11.67
N PHE A 136 9.69 -9.12 -10.67
CA PHE A 136 10.27 -8.35 -9.58
C PHE A 136 11.13 -9.20 -8.64
N ILE A 137 10.73 -10.43 -8.30
CA ILE A 137 11.56 -11.36 -7.49
C ILE A 137 12.89 -11.67 -8.21
N ASN A 138 12.85 -11.87 -9.52
CA ASN A 138 14.04 -12.20 -10.31
C ASN A 138 15.03 -11.04 -10.43
N HIS A 139 14.56 -9.79 -10.27
CA HIS A 139 15.39 -8.58 -10.30
C HIS A 139 15.56 -7.92 -8.93
N ALA A 140 15.10 -8.55 -7.85
CA ALA A 140 15.29 -8.01 -6.51
C ALA A 140 16.78 -7.94 -6.14
N HIS A 141 17.19 -6.86 -5.47
CA HIS A 141 18.59 -6.59 -5.15
C HIS A 141 18.93 -6.64 -3.66
N ARG A 142 17.97 -6.38 -2.77
CA ARG A 142 18.24 -6.13 -1.36
C ARG A 142 17.43 -7.01 -0.42
N GLU A 143 16.10 -6.88 -0.46
CA GLU A 143 15.24 -7.56 0.51
C GLU A 143 13.85 -7.85 -0.06
N ILE A 144 13.32 -9.03 0.28
CA ILE A 144 11.96 -9.45 -0.02
C ILE A 144 11.28 -9.84 1.31
N ASP A 145 10.31 -9.04 1.74
CA ASP A 145 9.46 -9.32 2.89
C ASP A 145 8.12 -9.89 2.39
N ILE A 146 7.73 -11.06 2.89
CA ILE A 146 6.48 -11.74 2.52
C ILE A 146 5.66 -11.94 3.78
N SER A 147 4.37 -11.60 3.72
CA SER A 147 3.36 -12.01 4.70
C SER A 147 2.22 -12.69 3.97
N MET A 148 2.01 -13.97 4.27
CA MET A 148 1.15 -14.82 3.47
C MET A 148 0.29 -15.74 4.32
N PHE A 149 -1.02 -15.61 4.15
CA PHE A 149 -2.00 -16.50 4.78
C PHE A 149 -1.80 -17.96 4.36
N LEU A 150 -1.68 -18.22 3.06
CA LEU A 150 -1.46 -19.58 2.57
C LEU A 150 -0.39 -19.61 1.47
N PHE A 151 0.69 -20.35 1.74
CA PHE A 151 1.73 -20.66 0.77
C PHE A 151 1.79 -22.18 0.57
N LYS A 152 1.00 -22.68 -0.40
CA LYS A 152 0.80 -24.11 -0.67
C LYS A 152 1.52 -24.55 -1.94
N ILE A 153 2.61 -25.30 -1.75
CA ILE A 153 3.35 -25.96 -2.83
C ILE A 153 2.91 -27.42 -3.01
N THR A 154 3.01 -27.93 -4.24
CA THR A 154 2.88 -29.38 -4.53
C THR A 154 4.11 -29.90 -5.26
N LYS A 155 4.15 -31.21 -5.56
CA LYS A 155 5.23 -31.83 -6.34
C LYS A 155 5.10 -31.56 -7.86
N SER A 156 3.97 -31.04 -8.32
CA SER A 156 3.75 -30.81 -9.76
C SER A 156 4.71 -29.73 -10.28
N PRO A 157 5.37 -29.96 -11.43
CA PRO A 157 6.25 -28.95 -12.04
C PRO A 157 5.49 -27.72 -12.53
N ARG A 158 4.16 -27.83 -12.72
CA ARG A 158 3.29 -26.71 -13.12
C ARG A 158 2.72 -25.92 -11.94
N ASN A 159 3.02 -26.32 -10.70
CA ASN A 159 2.52 -25.63 -9.51
C ASN A 159 3.16 -24.23 -9.39
N ARG A 160 2.37 -23.20 -9.70
CA ARG A 160 2.83 -21.79 -9.70
C ARG A 160 3.42 -21.32 -8.37
N ALA A 161 2.88 -21.77 -7.24
CA ALA A 161 3.45 -21.46 -5.93
C ALA A 161 4.86 -22.08 -5.76
N ALA A 162 5.07 -23.32 -6.22
CA ALA A 162 6.38 -23.95 -6.23
C ALA A 162 7.38 -23.24 -7.16
N ILE A 163 6.90 -22.67 -8.27
CA ILE A 163 7.74 -21.84 -9.16
C ILE A 163 8.16 -20.56 -8.45
N ILE A 164 7.24 -19.85 -7.76
CA ILE A 164 7.59 -18.69 -6.93
C ILE A 164 8.63 -19.06 -5.86
N LEU A 165 8.44 -20.19 -5.18
CA LEU A 165 9.42 -20.69 -4.20
C LEU A 165 10.81 -20.87 -4.83
N ASN A 166 10.89 -21.42 -6.03
CA ASN A 166 12.17 -21.59 -6.73
C ASN A 166 12.81 -20.24 -7.11
N ASP A 167 12.00 -19.25 -7.52
CA ASP A 167 12.49 -17.91 -7.82
C ASP A 167 13.00 -17.18 -6.56
N LEU A 168 12.35 -17.39 -5.40
CA LEU A 168 12.86 -16.93 -4.10
C LEU A 168 14.18 -17.61 -3.74
N ILE A 169 14.32 -18.92 -3.95
CA ILE A 169 15.60 -19.63 -3.73
C ILE A 169 16.70 -19.04 -4.63
N LYS A 170 16.41 -18.75 -5.90
CA LYS A 170 17.37 -18.09 -6.80
C LYS A 170 17.74 -16.69 -6.29
N ALA A 171 16.77 -15.91 -5.81
CA ALA A 171 17.03 -14.61 -5.20
C ALA A 171 17.92 -14.73 -3.96
N ARG A 172 17.67 -15.73 -3.11
CA ARG A 172 18.50 -15.99 -1.95
C ARG A 172 19.94 -16.34 -2.31
N LYS A 173 20.16 -17.13 -3.37
CA LYS A 173 21.49 -17.42 -3.92
C LYS A 173 22.23 -16.16 -4.40
N ARG A 174 21.50 -15.17 -4.93
CA ARG A 174 22.02 -13.82 -5.24
C ARG A 174 22.21 -12.93 -4.01
N LYS A 175 22.13 -13.50 -2.80
CA LYS A 175 22.30 -12.82 -1.50
C LYS A 175 21.21 -11.78 -1.16
N VAL A 176 20.07 -11.81 -1.84
CA VAL A 176 18.88 -11.07 -1.42
C VAL A 176 18.42 -11.58 -0.05
N THR A 177 18.13 -10.68 0.88
CA THR A 177 17.54 -11.03 2.18
C THR A 177 16.08 -11.41 1.96
N ILE A 178 15.62 -12.54 2.50
CA ILE A 178 14.23 -12.97 2.33
C ILE A 178 13.66 -13.36 3.68
N LYS A 179 12.55 -12.72 4.04
CA LYS A 179 11.83 -12.93 5.30
C LYS A 179 10.38 -13.27 5.00
N VAL A 180 9.89 -14.37 5.56
CA VAL A 180 8.55 -14.87 5.30
C VAL A 180 7.81 -15.04 6.63
N LEU A 181 6.69 -14.35 6.77
CA LEU A 181 5.66 -14.60 7.78
C LEU A 181 4.55 -15.47 7.17
N LEU A 182 4.26 -16.59 7.81
CA LEU A 182 3.16 -17.49 7.45
C LEU A 182 2.13 -17.60 8.57
N GLU A 183 0.86 -17.68 8.20
CA GLU A 183 -0.23 -18.01 9.13
C GLU A 183 0.00 -19.39 9.78
N LYS A 184 -0.22 -19.43 11.09
CA LYS A 184 -0.39 -20.61 11.93
C LYS A 184 -1.82 -20.62 12.46
N SER A 185 -2.74 -21.13 11.65
CA SER A 185 -4.16 -21.09 11.97
C SER A 185 -4.51 -21.83 13.28
N GLY A 186 -5.28 -21.18 14.15
CA GLY A 186 -5.88 -21.82 15.33
C GLY A 186 -7.03 -22.77 15.01
N TYR A 187 -7.60 -22.70 13.79
CA TYR A 187 -8.83 -23.41 13.42
C TYR A 187 -8.66 -24.37 12.23
N ASP A 188 -7.65 -24.19 11.39
CA ASP A 188 -7.44 -25.01 10.18
C ASP A 188 -6.08 -25.74 10.22
N LYS A 189 -6.14 -27.06 10.38
CA LYS A 189 -4.95 -27.92 10.45
C LYS A 189 -4.30 -28.12 9.07
N ASP A 190 -5.03 -27.98 7.98
CA ASP A 190 -4.50 -28.16 6.63
C ASP A 190 -3.70 -26.94 6.18
N ILE A 191 -4.14 -25.72 6.52
CA ILE A 191 -3.33 -24.49 6.34
C ILE A 191 -2.00 -24.65 7.07
N ASN A 192 -2.03 -25.09 8.32
CA ASN A 192 -0.82 -25.34 9.11
C ASN A 192 0.09 -26.37 8.45
N LYS A 193 -0.46 -27.48 7.96
CA LYS A 193 0.30 -28.55 7.31
C LYS A 193 0.97 -28.05 6.04
N ASP A 194 0.26 -27.30 5.20
CA ASP A 194 0.76 -26.76 3.94
C ASP A 194 1.80 -25.65 4.17
N ASN A 195 1.54 -24.70 5.07
CA ASN A 195 2.52 -23.67 5.43
C ASN A 195 3.77 -24.29 6.08
N LYS A 196 3.65 -25.28 6.97
CA LYS A 196 4.81 -26.00 7.55
C LYS A 196 5.60 -26.77 6.50
N ARG A 197 4.96 -27.31 5.46
CA ARG A 197 5.64 -27.97 4.34
C ARG A 197 6.48 -26.97 3.57
N THR A 198 5.90 -25.82 3.22
CA THR A 198 6.59 -24.76 2.49
C THR A 198 7.72 -24.13 3.30
N ALA A 199 7.46 -23.83 4.58
CA ALA A 199 8.46 -23.30 5.51
C ALA A 199 9.71 -24.19 5.60
N ARG A 200 9.53 -25.52 5.68
CA ARG A 200 10.65 -26.47 5.67
C ARG A 200 11.51 -26.37 4.42
N ARG A 201 10.90 -26.12 3.25
CA ARG A 201 11.62 -26.02 1.97
C ARG A 201 12.35 -24.68 1.84
N LEU A 202 11.74 -23.59 2.31
CA LEU A 202 12.36 -22.27 2.38
C LEU A 202 13.55 -22.25 3.36
N ARG A 203 13.36 -22.72 4.60
CA ARG A 203 14.41 -22.75 5.63
C ARG A 203 15.64 -23.58 5.23
N ARG A 204 15.45 -24.70 4.51
CA ARG A 204 16.55 -25.50 3.94
C ARG A 204 17.39 -24.76 2.90
N ASN A 205 16.91 -23.63 2.38
CA ASN A 205 17.61 -22.79 1.42
C ASN A 205 17.96 -21.42 2.04
N ASP A 206 18.19 -21.37 3.35
CA ASP A 206 18.62 -20.18 4.10
C ASP A 206 17.66 -18.98 4.00
N ILE A 207 16.37 -19.24 3.83
CA ILE A 207 15.32 -18.22 3.86
C ILE A 207 14.69 -18.19 5.26
N GLU A 208 14.65 -17.00 5.87
CA GLU A 208 14.04 -16.80 7.18
C GLU A 208 12.52 -16.99 7.07
N VAL A 209 11.97 -17.88 7.89
CA VAL A 209 10.53 -18.11 7.97
C VAL A 209 10.10 -18.12 9.42
N ARG A 210 9.09 -17.32 9.75
CA ARG A 210 8.41 -17.31 11.03
C ARG A 210 6.91 -17.52 10.86
N PHE A 211 6.26 -17.87 11.95
CA PHE A 211 4.82 -18.05 12.04
C PHE A 211 4.27 -17.04 13.02
N ASP A 212 3.02 -16.63 12.84
CA ASP A 212 2.27 -15.85 13.85
C ASP A 212 1.74 -16.75 14.99
N THR A 213 1.03 -16.12 15.93
CA THR A 213 0.28 -16.82 16.96
C THR A 213 -1.04 -17.41 16.41
N PRO A 214 -1.48 -18.57 16.92
CA PRO A 214 -2.74 -19.19 16.49
C PRO A 214 -4.00 -18.47 17.00
N ASN A 215 -3.84 -17.44 17.82
CA ASN A 215 -4.94 -16.75 18.47
C ASN A 215 -5.53 -15.62 17.61
N ILE A 216 -4.72 -15.08 16.68
CA ILE A 216 -5.10 -13.96 15.81
C ILE A 216 -4.68 -14.31 14.39
N THR A 217 -5.65 -14.42 13.48
CA THR A 217 -5.40 -14.77 12.08
C THR A 217 -4.75 -13.62 11.31
N THR A 218 -3.57 -13.88 10.77
CA THR A 218 -2.89 -13.08 9.74
C THR A 218 -3.39 -13.45 8.34
N HIS A 219 -4.53 -12.89 7.94
CA HIS A 219 -5.11 -13.13 6.61
C HIS A 219 -4.50 -12.26 5.48
N THR A 220 -3.22 -11.88 5.60
CA THR A 220 -2.57 -10.98 4.63
C THR A 220 -2.02 -11.73 3.42
N LYS A 221 -1.94 -11.04 2.27
CA LYS A 221 -1.21 -11.50 1.07
C LYS A 221 -0.38 -10.34 0.54
N ILE A 222 0.79 -10.20 1.14
CA ILE A 222 1.65 -9.04 0.98
C ILE A 222 3.04 -9.50 0.57
N VAL A 223 3.62 -8.82 -0.42
CA VAL A 223 5.03 -8.90 -0.74
C VAL A 223 5.60 -7.49 -0.85
N VAL A 224 6.70 -7.21 -0.18
CA VAL A 224 7.44 -5.96 -0.32
C VAL A 224 8.83 -6.29 -0.86
N ILE A 225 9.22 -5.64 -1.96
CA ILE A 225 10.50 -5.84 -2.63
C ILE A 225 11.30 -4.54 -2.59
N ASP A 226 12.55 -4.65 -2.16
CA ASP A 226 13.56 -3.59 -2.11
C ASP A 226 13.12 -2.31 -1.36
N HIS A 227 12.23 -2.49 -0.37
CA HIS A 227 11.62 -1.43 0.45
C HIS A 227 10.98 -0.33 -0.41
N ARG A 228 10.39 -0.73 -1.55
CA ARG A 228 9.80 0.21 -2.51
C ARG A 228 8.51 -0.33 -3.13
N PHE A 229 8.54 -1.57 -3.61
CA PHE A 229 7.45 -2.13 -4.38
C PHE A 229 6.60 -3.05 -3.51
N SER A 230 5.35 -2.67 -3.28
CA SER A 230 4.42 -3.41 -2.44
C SER A 230 3.33 -4.06 -3.29
N PHE A 231 3.25 -5.38 -3.25
CA PHE A 231 2.16 -6.17 -3.80
C PHE A 231 1.18 -6.46 -2.68
N VAL A 232 -0.06 -5.99 -2.82
CA VAL A 232 -1.10 -6.16 -1.81
C VAL A 232 -2.42 -6.54 -2.49
N GLY A 233 -3.12 -7.55 -1.97
CA GLY A 233 -4.44 -7.92 -2.47
C GLY A 233 -4.91 -9.29 -2.01
N SER A 234 -5.59 -10.01 -2.90
CA SER A 234 -6.27 -11.27 -2.59
C SER A 234 -5.45 -12.54 -2.87
N HIS A 235 -4.43 -12.47 -3.73
CA HIS A 235 -3.67 -13.63 -4.20
C HIS A 235 -2.90 -14.36 -3.08
N ASN A 236 -3.44 -15.49 -2.62
CA ASN A 236 -2.64 -16.45 -1.86
C ASN A 236 -1.57 -17.09 -2.75
N PHE A 237 -0.48 -17.59 -2.15
CA PHE A 237 0.50 -18.39 -2.88
C PHE A 237 0.05 -19.85 -2.98
N THR A 238 -1.03 -20.07 -3.73
CA THR A 238 -1.55 -21.39 -4.09
C THR A 238 -1.66 -21.50 -5.60
N HIS A 239 -1.67 -22.73 -6.14
CA HIS A 239 -1.82 -22.89 -7.58
C HIS A 239 -3.19 -22.40 -8.09
N SER A 240 -4.27 -22.57 -7.33
CA SER A 240 -5.60 -22.08 -7.70
C SER A 240 -5.63 -20.55 -7.78
N ALA A 241 -5.22 -19.86 -6.72
CA ALA A 241 -5.19 -18.40 -6.69
C ALA A 241 -4.30 -17.83 -7.80
N LEU A 242 -3.12 -18.43 -8.01
CA LEU A 242 -2.17 -17.93 -9.00
C LEU A 242 -2.52 -18.29 -10.43
N ALA A 243 -3.43 -19.23 -10.73
CA ALA A 243 -3.63 -19.76 -12.10
C ALA A 243 -5.07 -19.93 -12.57
N ARG A 244 -6.06 -19.95 -11.66
CA ARG A 244 -7.43 -20.37 -11.98
C ARG A 244 -8.51 -19.48 -11.39
N ASN A 245 -8.29 -18.92 -10.20
CA ASN A 245 -9.26 -18.06 -9.55
C ASN A 245 -9.25 -16.66 -10.19
N HIS A 246 -10.37 -15.95 -10.04
CA HIS A 246 -10.37 -14.51 -10.20
C HIS A 246 -9.87 -13.85 -8.91
N GLU A 247 -8.80 -13.08 -9.04
CA GLU A 247 -8.06 -12.49 -7.93
C GLU A 247 -7.62 -11.09 -8.34
N LEU A 248 -7.62 -10.15 -7.38
CA LEU A 248 -7.24 -8.77 -7.64
C LEU A 248 -6.18 -8.34 -6.64
N SER A 249 -5.12 -7.74 -7.16
CA SER A 249 -4.07 -7.15 -6.33
C SER A 249 -3.58 -5.86 -6.97
N ILE A 250 -2.82 -5.09 -6.21
CA ILE A 250 -2.18 -3.87 -6.68
C ILE A 250 -0.69 -3.95 -6.41
N LEU A 251 0.10 -3.44 -7.36
CA LEU A 251 1.48 -3.05 -7.16
C LEU A 251 1.50 -1.57 -6.83
N ILE A 252 2.17 -1.22 -5.74
CA ILE A 252 2.38 0.15 -5.30
C ILE A 252 3.87 0.43 -5.25
N ASP A 253 4.35 1.39 -6.06
CA ASP A 253 5.69 1.95 -5.97
C ASP A 253 5.69 3.14 -5.01
N ASN A 254 5.99 2.87 -3.73
CA ASN A 254 6.11 3.90 -2.73
C ASN A 254 6.97 3.43 -1.54
N ARG A 255 8.14 4.07 -1.34
CA ARG A 255 9.08 3.70 -0.26
C ARG A 255 8.51 3.91 1.15
N GLN A 256 7.73 4.97 1.36
CA GLN A 256 7.16 5.26 2.67
C GLN A 256 6.12 4.21 3.07
N LEU A 257 5.21 3.87 2.14
CA LEU A 257 4.23 2.81 2.36
C LEU A 257 4.90 1.45 2.54
N ALA A 258 5.91 1.12 1.71
CA ALA A 258 6.67 -0.11 1.83
C ALA A 258 7.28 -0.26 3.24
N GLY A 259 7.86 0.82 3.78
CA GLY A 259 8.36 0.84 5.16
C GLY A 259 7.27 0.62 6.22
N GLN A 260 6.10 1.23 6.07
CA GLN A 260 4.97 1.01 6.98
C GLN A 260 4.46 -0.42 6.93
N ILE A 261 4.36 -1.01 5.74
CA ILE A 261 3.95 -2.41 5.55
C ILE A 261 4.96 -3.35 6.20
N ILE A 262 6.27 -3.15 5.98
CA ILE A 262 7.31 -3.96 6.61
C ILE A 262 7.22 -3.88 8.14
N ASN A 263 7.02 -2.68 8.71
CA ASN A 263 6.87 -2.51 10.15
C ASN A 263 5.61 -3.21 10.67
N TYR A 264 4.50 -3.13 9.94
CA TYR A 264 3.29 -3.87 10.29
C TYR A 264 3.53 -5.38 10.29
N ILE A 265 4.14 -5.93 9.23
CA ILE A 265 4.52 -7.34 9.17
C ILE A 265 5.34 -7.72 10.41
N LYS A 266 6.40 -6.97 10.73
CA LYS A 266 7.29 -7.21 11.88
C LYS A 266 6.58 -7.14 13.24
N SER A 267 5.50 -6.37 13.35
CA SER A 267 4.71 -6.25 14.59
C SER A 267 3.81 -7.46 14.88
N ILE A 268 3.60 -8.33 13.90
CA ILE A 268 2.86 -9.58 14.08
C ILE A 268 3.77 -10.59 14.76
N HIS A 269 3.32 -11.19 15.86
CA HIS A 269 4.05 -12.21 16.62
C HIS A 269 3.29 -13.54 16.63
#